data_AF-A0A8I2BCC0-F1
#
_entry.id   AF-A0A8I2BCC0-F1
#
_cell.length_a   1.000
_cell.length_b   1.000
_cell.length_c   1.000
_cell.angle_alpha   90.00
_cell.angle_beta   90.00
_cell.angle_gamma   90.00
#
_symmetry.space_group_name_H-M   'P 1'
#
loop_
_entity.id
_entity.type
_entity.pdbx_description
1 polymer ?
#
loop_
_entity_poly.entity_id
_entity_poly.type
_entity_poly.pdbx_seq_one_letter_code
_entity_poly.pdbx_strand_id
1 'polypeptide(L)'
;MAAPPRSNRPAGGTVAAPPRSNRPAGSTVTMPPRSSNPAAEERSAAVAALAAQEAAARKAAEEAVARQAAETRAVQEAAARRIAEEAAARQAAEARAAQEAAARKAAEETTAQKAAAASVAMEAAEEATSAEATKSRKAEPQAVQDAATQKAAGAQDVSPVSSEEANDNKGTMKKAAIGALVLLLLIGAYFMFGKKKETPPAPEPPKVETTTETKTGAKTETDKAANQAAREAKLKEYAETVKAANAKKKQEATAGEKLVFLVENVQRKGKDLAISGHFYNGKKNRTIISVKAMELDIALRDMDKEVLNEKNIKCTKSFTGMELKPLQDSPMLTVELPGKAPEAEFNNFTVTAHDVHWEGIGK
;
A
#
# COMPACT_ATOMS: atom_id res chain seq x y z
N MET A 1 -68.92 -5.65 23.60
CA MET A 1 -69.34 -4.72 24.67
C MET A 1 -68.95 -3.31 24.23
N ALA A 2 -69.93 -2.54 23.78
CA ALA A 2 -69.77 -1.17 23.31
C ALA A 2 -70.16 -0.21 24.45
N ALA A 3 -69.30 0.76 24.77
CA ALA A 3 -69.60 1.81 25.73
C ALA A 3 -70.28 3.00 25.00
N PRO A 4 -71.40 3.53 25.50
CA PRO A 4 -72.13 4.62 24.85
C PRO A 4 -71.51 6.01 25.13
N PRO A 5 -71.73 6.99 24.24
CA PRO A 5 -71.21 8.35 24.38
C PRO A 5 -71.98 9.14 25.44
N ARG A 6 -71.27 9.91 26.26
CA ARG A 6 -71.88 10.87 27.21
C ARG A 6 -72.28 12.15 26.49
N SER A 7 -73.49 12.60 26.81
CA SER A 7 -74.25 13.71 26.24
C SER A 7 -73.83 15.10 26.74
N ASN A 8 -73.86 16.06 25.82
CA ASN A 8 -74.34 17.46 25.93
C ASN A 8 -74.74 18.02 27.30
N ARG A 9 -74.21 19.22 27.62
CA ARG A 9 -74.97 20.42 28.08
C ARG A 9 -74.05 21.64 28.31
N PRO A 10 -74.56 22.89 28.35
CA PRO A 10 -75.18 23.67 27.27
C PRO A 10 -74.47 25.03 27.00
N ALA A 11 -74.84 25.64 25.88
CA ALA A 11 -74.66 27.05 25.58
C ALA A 11 -75.43 27.97 26.55
N GLY A 12 -74.84 29.13 26.85
CA GLY A 12 -75.46 30.23 27.58
C GLY A 12 -74.35 31.17 28.08
N GLY A 13 -74.40 32.48 27.90
CA GLY A 13 -75.35 33.35 27.24
C GLY A 13 -74.66 34.70 27.09
N THR A 14 -74.92 35.34 25.96
CA THR A 14 -74.55 36.72 25.68
C THR A 14 -75.28 37.62 26.66
N VAL A 15 -74.56 38.37 27.49
CA VAL A 15 -75.12 39.52 28.21
C VAL A 15 -74.33 40.75 27.81
N ALA A 16 -74.93 41.53 26.92
CA ALA A 16 -74.49 42.87 26.58
C ALA A 16 -74.73 43.78 27.80
N ALA A 17 -73.66 44.38 28.32
CA ALA A 17 -73.76 45.46 29.29
C ALA A 17 -74.04 46.80 28.58
N PRO A 18 -74.91 47.66 29.13
CA PRO A 18 -75.32 48.92 28.50
C PRO A 18 -74.23 50.01 28.55
N PRO A 19 -74.25 50.99 27.62
CA PRO A 19 -73.24 52.03 27.57
C PRO A 19 -73.45 53.02 28.72
N ARG A 20 -72.42 53.23 29.55
CA ARG A 20 -72.41 54.34 30.51
C ARG A 20 -71.68 55.54 29.92
N SER A 21 -72.40 56.66 29.93
CA SER A 21 -72.04 57.97 29.40
C SER A 21 -70.88 58.65 30.14
N ASN A 22 -70.02 59.32 29.37
CA ASN A 22 -69.31 60.58 29.63
C ASN A 22 -69.16 61.07 31.07
N ARG A 23 -67.91 61.16 31.55
CA ARG A 23 -67.37 62.32 32.31
C ARG A 23 -65.82 62.30 32.32
N PRO A 24 -65.16 63.42 32.66
CA PRO A 24 -64.43 64.29 31.72
C PRO A 24 -62.91 64.12 31.79
N ALA A 25 -62.21 64.77 30.85
CA ALA A 25 -60.76 64.93 30.81
C ALA A 25 -60.21 65.43 32.16
N GLY A 26 -59.29 64.66 32.75
CA GLY A 26 -58.63 64.97 34.00
C GLY A 26 -57.22 64.39 34.02
N SER A 27 -56.24 65.30 33.93
CA SER A 27 -54.81 65.16 34.21
C SER A 27 -54.10 63.86 33.79
N THR A 28 -53.24 63.98 32.79
CA THR A 28 -52.01 63.19 32.70
C THR A 28 -51.18 63.41 33.96
N VAL A 29 -51.38 62.56 34.97
CA VAL A 29 -50.40 62.37 36.03
C VAL A 29 -49.26 61.58 35.40
N THR A 30 -48.20 62.28 35.02
CA THR A 30 -46.89 61.66 34.79
C THR A 30 -46.47 61.02 36.10
N MET A 31 -46.71 59.72 36.23
CA MET A 31 -46.06 58.89 37.25
C MET A 31 -44.55 59.09 37.09
N PRO A 32 -43.79 59.43 38.15
CA PRO A 32 -42.34 59.39 38.07
C PRO A 32 -41.91 57.98 37.64
N PRO A 33 -40.85 57.83 36.82
CA PRO A 33 -40.38 56.52 36.43
C PRO A 33 -40.17 55.70 37.71
N ARG A 34 -40.83 54.53 37.78
CA ARG A 34 -40.57 53.56 38.85
C ARG A 34 -39.05 53.40 38.92
N SER A 35 -38.47 53.70 40.09
CA SER A 35 -37.06 53.49 40.37
C SER A 35 -36.64 52.14 39.80
N SER A 36 -35.88 52.16 38.71
CA SER A 36 -35.22 50.99 38.16
C SER A 36 -34.32 50.50 39.26
N ASN A 37 -34.60 49.31 39.79
CA ASN A 37 -33.82 48.73 40.87
C ASN A 37 -32.39 48.48 40.33
N PRO A 38 -31.38 49.30 40.71
CA PRO A 38 -30.06 49.27 40.05
C PRO A 38 -29.39 47.90 40.21
N ALA A 39 -29.75 47.18 41.28
CA ALA A 39 -29.30 45.82 41.55
C ALA A 39 -29.79 44.77 40.52
N ALA A 40 -30.91 45.01 39.82
CA ALA A 40 -31.40 44.08 38.80
C ALA A 40 -30.67 44.27 37.46
N GLU A 41 -30.31 45.52 37.14
CA GLU A 41 -29.59 45.88 35.92
C GLU A 41 -28.12 45.44 35.98
N GLU A 42 -27.48 45.63 37.14
CA GLU A 42 -26.12 45.12 37.40
C GLU A 42 -26.04 43.59 37.36
N ARG A 43 -27.05 42.89 37.88
CA ARG A 43 -27.12 41.42 37.81
C ARG A 43 -27.32 40.94 36.38
N SER A 44 -28.13 41.63 35.57
CA SER A 44 -28.31 41.31 34.15
C SER A 44 -27.01 41.54 33.36
N ALA A 45 -26.29 42.62 33.64
CA ALA A 45 -25.01 42.91 33.00
C ALA A 45 -23.93 41.88 33.39
N ALA A 46 -23.89 41.46 34.65
CA ALA A 46 -22.96 40.44 35.12
C ALA A 46 -23.21 39.06 34.47
N VAL A 47 -24.48 38.66 34.30
CA VAL A 47 -24.85 37.41 33.61
C VAL A 47 -24.48 37.47 32.12
N ALA A 48 -24.69 38.61 31.46
CA ALA A 48 -24.29 38.80 30.07
C ALA A 48 -22.76 38.75 29.88
N ALA A 49 -22.00 39.34 30.81
CA ALA A 49 -20.54 39.30 30.81
C ALA A 49 -20.01 37.86 31.01
N LEU A 50 -20.62 37.09 31.91
CA LEU A 50 -20.26 35.68 32.13
C LEU A 50 -20.55 34.82 30.89
N ALA A 51 -21.71 35.02 30.24
CA ALA A 51 -22.06 34.32 29.00
C ALA A 51 -21.09 34.67 27.85
N ALA A 52 -20.67 35.94 27.74
CA ALA A 52 -19.67 36.36 26.76
C ALA A 52 -18.29 35.73 27.04
N GLN A 53 -17.88 35.63 28.31
CA GLN A 53 -16.64 34.98 28.70
C GLN A 53 -16.66 33.48 28.39
N GLU A 54 -17.78 32.79 28.64
CA GLU A 54 -17.94 31.37 28.34
C GLU A 54 -17.93 31.12 26.82
N ALA A 55 -18.57 31.98 26.03
CA ALA A 55 -18.54 31.90 24.57
C ALA A 55 -17.13 32.12 24.01
N ALA A 56 -16.37 33.06 24.56
CA ALA A 56 -14.97 33.29 24.19
C ALA A 56 -14.07 32.09 24.56
N ALA A 57 -14.27 31.49 25.73
CA ALA A 57 -13.54 30.31 26.17
C ALA A 57 -13.83 29.09 25.27
N ARG A 58 -15.09 28.88 24.87
CA ARG A 58 -15.47 27.81 23.92
C ARG A 58 -14.82 28.00 22.56
N LYS A 59 -14.82 29.24 22.03
CA LYS A 59 -14.16 29.56 20.76
C LYS A 59 -12.65 29.33 20.82
N ALA A 60 -12.00 29.70 21.92
CA ALA A 60 -10.57 29.45 22.12
C ALA A 60 -10.24 27.95 22.23
N ALA A 61 -11.11 27.18 22.90
CA ALA A 61 -10.95 25.73 23.00
C ALA A 61 -11.11 25.04 21.63
N GLU A 62 -12.09 25.46 20.83
CA GLU A 62 -12.30 24.95 19.46
C GLU A 62 -11.10 25.26 18.56
N GLU A 63 -10.55 26.47 18.65
CA GLU A 63 -9.35 26.84 17.90
C GLU A 63 -8.12 26.03 18.33
N ALA A 64 -7.97 25.75 19.63
CA ALA A 64 -6.89 24.89 20.13
C ALA A 64 -7.01 23.45 19.62
N VAL A 65 -8.22 22.89 19.58
CA VAL A 65 -8.49 21.57 19.00
C VAL A 65 -8.19 21.55 17.50
N ALA A 66 -8.57 22.60 16.76
CA ALA A 66 -8.27 22.73 15.33
C ALA A 66 -6.75 22.80 15.06
N ARG A 67 -5.99 23.51 15.90
CA ARG A 67 -4.52 23.57 15.81
C ARG A 67 -3.89 22.21 16.08
N GLN A 68 -4.34 21.50 17.12
CA GLN A 68 -3.84 20.15 17.44
C GLN A 68 -4.18 19.14 16.33
N ALA A 69 -5.36 19.23 15.72
CA ALA A 69 -5.74 18.42 14.57
C ALA A 69 -4.89 18.74 13.32
N ALA A 70 -4.54 20.01 13.11
CA ALA A 70 -3.65 20.41 12.01
C ALA A 70 -2.22 19.89 12.20
N GLU A 71 -1.69 19.98 13.42
CA GLU A 71 -0.34 19.50 13.75
C GLU A 71 -0.24 17.98 13.62
N THR A 72 -1.22 17.24 14.14
CA THR A 72 -1.27 15.77 14.00
C THR A 72 -1.37 15.34 12.54
N ARG A 73 -2.17 16.05 11.72
CA ARG A 73 -2.24 15.80 10.28
C ARG A 73 -0.90 16.07 9.58
N ALA A 74 -0.20 17.14 9.94
CA ALA A 74 1.11 17.44 9.38
C ALA A 74 2.16 16.37 9.72
N VAL A 75 2.15 15.87 10.96
CA VAL A 75 3.03 14.76 11.38
C VAL A 75 2.70 13.47 10.63
N GLN A 76 1.42 13.14 10.47
CA GLN A 76 1.00 11.97 9.69
C GLN A 76 1.40 12.07 8.21
N GLU A 77 1.23 13.25 7.60
CA GLU A 77 1.62 13.48 6.22
C GLU A 77 3.15 13.37 6.04
N ALA A 78 3.93 13.91 6.97
CA ALA A 78 5.38 13.79 6.96
C ALA A 78 5.84 12.33 7.12
N ALA A 79 5.19 11.56 7.98
CA ALA A 79 5.47 10.13 8.15
C ALA A 79 5.14 9.34 6.89
N ALA A 80 3.99 9.60 6.25
CA ALA A 80 3.60 8.96 5.00
C ALA A 80 4.59 9.28 3.86
N ARG A 81 5.08 10.52 3.77
CA ARG A 81 6.10 10.91 2.79
C ARG A 81 7.41 10.15 2.99
N ARG A 82 7.87 9.98 4.24
CA ARG A 82 9.09 9.20 4.54
C ARG A 82 8.96 7.74 4.14
N ILE A 83 7.80 7.13 4.40
CA ILE A 83 7.54 5.74 4.00
C ILE A 83 7.53 5.61 2.46
N ALA A 84 6.91 6.57 1.76
CA ALA A 84 6.89 6.57 0.30
C ALA A 84 8.29 6.77 -0.31
N GLU A 85 9.09 7.67 0.27
CA GLU A 85 10.48 7.91 -0.17
C GLU A 85 11.37 6.68 0.07
N GLU A 86 11.25 6.02 1.22
CA GLU A 86 11.98 4.80 1.51
C GLU A 86 11.58 3.66 0.56
N ALA A 87 10.29 3.52 0.27
CA ALA A 87 9.80 2.53 -0.69
C ALA A 87 10.33 2.78 -2.10
N ALA A 88 10.33 4.05 -2.56
CA ALA A 88 10.91 4.43 -3.84
C ALA A 88 12.43 4.16 -3.90
N ALA A 89 13.16 4.43 -2.82
CA ALA A 89 14.59 4.14 -2.73
C ALA A 89 14.88 2.63 -2.82
N ARG A 90 14.07 1.79 -2.15
CA ARG A 90 14.18 0.32 -2.23
C ARG A 90 13.91 -0.20 -3.64
N GLN A 91 12.86 0.30 -4.30
CA GLN A 91 12.56 -0.08 -5.69
C GLN A 91 13.69 0.34 -6.64
N ALA A 92 14.25 1.53 -6.46
CA ALA A 92 15.38 1.98 -7.27
C ALA A 92 16.63 1.11 -7.05
N ALA A 93 16.90 0.68 -5.81
CA ALA A 93 18.01 -0.21 -5.49
C ALA A 93 17.82 -1.60 -6.10
N GLU A 94 16.61 -2.17 -6.02
CA GLU A 94 16.28 -3.46 -6.62
C GLU A 94 16.39 -3.43 -8.15
N ALA A 95 15.89 -2.36 -8.78
CA ALA A 95 16.03 -2.17 -10.23
C ALA A 95 17.50 -2.10 -10.67
N ARG A 96 18.35 -1.40 -9.90
CA ARG A 96 19.79 -1.35 -10.16
C ARG A 96 20.45 -2.72 -10.01
N ALA A 97 20.11 -3.47 -8.95
CA ALA A 97 20.63 -4.82 -8.75
C ALA A 97 20.22 -5.78 -9.88
N ALA A 98 18.98 -5.69 -10.34
CA ALA A 98 18.49 -6.48 -11.47
C ALA A 98 19.23 -6.12 -12.79
N GLN A 99 19.48 -4.83 -13.04
CA GLN A 99 20.26 -4.39 -14.20
C GLN A 99 21.71 -4.88 -14.14
N GLU A 100 22.36 -4.81 -12.97
CA GLU A 100 23.72 -5.31 -12.80
C GLU A 100 23.79 -6.83 -13.00
N ALA A 101 22.84 -7.58 -12.46
CA ALA A 101 22.75 -9.03 -12.67
C ALA A 101 22.54 -9.39 -14.15
N ALA A 102 21.71 -8.64 -14.88
CA ALA A 102 21.51 -8.82 -16.31
C ALA A 102 22.79 -8.52 -17.10
N ALA A 103 23.51 -7.45 -16.75
CA ALA A 103 24.78 -7.10 -17.38
C ALA A 103 25.87 -8.17 -17.15
N ARG A 104 25.94 -8.74 -15.94
CA ARG A 104 26.86 -9.85 -15.63
C ARG A 104 26.55 -11.10 -16.45
N LYS A 105 25.28 -11.50 -16.55
CA LYS A 105 24.87 -12.64 -17.38
C LYS A 105 25.22 -12.44 -18.84
N ALA A 106 24.99 -11.24 -19.39
CA ALA A 106 25.38 -10.93 -20.76
C ALA A 106 26.91 -11.00 -20.97
N ALA A 107 27.70 -10.54 -19.99
CA ALA A 107 29.15 -10.64 -20.03
C ALA A 107 29.65 -12.10 -19.94
N GLU A 108 29.02 -12.94 -19.12
CA GLU A 108 29.31 -14.37 -19.05
C GLU A 108 28.96 -15.11 -20.35
N GLU A 109 27.83 -14.78 -20.97
CA GLU A 109 27.43 -15.38 -22.25
C GLU A 109 28.41 -14.99 -23.38
N THR A 110 28.82 -13.72 -23.44
CA THR A 110 29.80 -13.27 -24.45
C THR A 110 31.17 -13.90 -24.26
N THR A 111 31.62 -14.11 -23.01
CA THR A 111 32.88 -14.83 -22.75
C THR A 111 32.78 -16.31 -23.11
N ALA A 112 31.65 -16.97 -22.82
CA ALA A 112 31.40 -18.35 -23.24
C ALA A 112 31.37 -18.52 -24.76
N GLN A 113 30.70 -17.61 -25.49
CA GLN A 113 30.67 -17.63 -26.96
C GLN A 113 32.06 -17.43 -27.56
N LYS A 114 32.88 -16.54 -26.98
CA LYS A 114 34.26 -16.30 -27.45
C LYS A 114 35.16 -17.51 -27.19
N ALA A 115 35.00 -18.19 -26.06
CA ALA A 115 35.71 -19.43 -25.76
C ALA A 115 35.32 -20.57 -26.72
N ALA A 116 34.02 -20.72 -27.01
CA ALA A 116 33.53 -21.70 -27.97
C ALA A 116 34.01 -21.42 -29.41
N ALA A 117 34.06 -20.16 -29.83
CA ALA A 117 34.61 -19.79 -31.13
C ALA A 117 36.13 -20.08 -31.22
N ALA A 118 36.86 -19.87 -30.12
CA ALA A 118 38.29 -20.19 -30.06
C ALA A 118 38.57 -21.69 -30.11
N SER A 119 37.75 -22.52 -29.45
CA SER A 119 37.90 -23.98 -29.51
C SER A 119 37.63 -24.52 -30.91
N VAL A 120 36.59 -24.02 -31.60
CA VAL A 120 36.30 -24.39 -32.99
C VAL A 120 37.42 -23.97 -33.94
N ALA A 121 38.02 -22.79 -33.72
CA ALA A 121 39.15 -22.34 -34.52
C ALA A 121 40.43 -23.17 -34.29
N MET A 122 40.68 -23.62 -33.05
CA MET A 122 41.78 -24.53 -32.74
C MET A 122 41.58 -25.91 -33.35
N GLU A 123 40.36 -26.46 -33.28
CA GLU A 123 40.02 -27.75 -33.89
C GLU A 123 40.17 -27.71 -35.42
N ALA A 124 39.75 -26.62 -36.07
CA ALA A 124 39.96 -26.42 -37.51
C ALA A 124 41.44 -26.28 -37.90
N ALA A 125 42.27 -25.67 -37.04
CA ALA A 125 43.72 -25.56 -37.27
C ALA A 125 44.43 -26.92 -37.09
N GLU A 126 43.98 -27.75 -36.15
CA GLU A 126 44.51 -29.10 -35.91
C GLU A 126 44.13 -30.07 -37.05
N GLU A 127 42.94 -29.91 -37.62
CA GLU A 127 42.50 -30.66 -38.81
C GLU A 127 43.29 -30.25 -40.07
N ALA A 128 43.55 -28.94 -40.26
CA ALA A 128 44.36 -28.44 -41.37
C ALA A 128 45.82 -28.92 -41.31
N THR A 129 46.43 -28.92 -40.13
CA THR A 129 47.81 -29.41 -39.93
C THR A 129 47.92 -30.94 -40.09
N SER A 130 46.88 -31.69 -39.71
CA SER A 130 46.79 -33.14 -39.93
C SER A 130 46.57 -33.51 -41.41
N ALA A 131 45.79 -32.70 -42.14
CA ALA A 131 45.59 -32.85 -43.58
C ALA A 131 46.85 -32.49 -44.40
N GLU A 132 47.66 -31.54 -43.93
CA GLU A 132 48.94 -31.18 -44.55
C GLU A 132 50.02 -32.25 -44.29
N ALA A 133 50.07 -32.82 -43.07
CA ALA A 133 50.99 -33.91 -42.73
C ALA A 133 50.72 -35.21 -43.52
N THR A 134 49.47 -35.51 -43.86
CA THR A 134 49.10 -36.66 -44.70
C THR A 134 49.36 -36.42 -46.20
N LYS A 135 49.32 -35.16 -46.65
CA LYS A 135 49.67 -34.76 -48.03
C LYS A 135 51.19 -34.81 -48.27
N SER A 136 52.01 -34.41 -47.30
CA SER A 136 53.48 -34.50 -47.37
C SER A 136 54.00 -35.95 -47.30
N ARG A 137 53.25 -36.88 -46.68
CA ARG A 137 53.65 -38.31 -46.63
C ARG A 137 53.34 -39.09 -47.92
N LYS A 138 52.56 -38.52 -48.85
CA LYS A 138 52.22 -39.14 -50.14
C LYS A 138 53.08 -38.61 -51.30
N ALA A 139 53.98 -37.67 -51.04
CA ALA A 139 54.85 -37.04 -52.02
C ALA A 139 56.34 -37.28 -51.72
N GLU A 140 56.74 -38.53 -51.51
CA GLU A 140 58.12 -38.95 -51.82
C GLU A 140 58.13 -40.47 -52.03
N PRO A 141 58.59 -40.92 -53.22
CA PRO A 141 59.96 -41.41 -53.23
C PRO A 141 60.76 -40.98 -54.47
N GLN A 142 62.10 -41.05 -54.29
CA GLN A 142 63.17 -41.15 -55.30
C GLN A 142 63.71 -39.86 -55.96
N ALA A 143 64.81 -39.36 -55.38
CA ALA A 143 66.07 -39.08 -56.10
C ALA A 143 67.22 -39.01 -55.06
N VAL A 144 67.88 -40.14 -54.76
CA VAL A 144 69.27 -40.46 -55.17
C VAL A 144 70.34 -39.47 -54.67
N GLN A 145 71.13 -39.97 -53.70
CA GLN A 145 72.59 -39.85 -53.51
C GLN A 145 73.36 -38.81 -54.34
N ASP A 146 74.11 -37.91 -53.68
CA ASP A 146 75.58 -37.98 -53.53
C ASP A 146 76.22 -36.66 -53.07
N ALA A 147 77.42 -36.80 -52.48
CA ALA A 147 78.52 -35.83 -52.35
C ALA A 147 78.69 -35.02 -51.04
N ALA A 148 79.65 -35.52 -50.23
CA ALA A 148 80.90 -34.87 -49.84
C ALA A 148 80.93 -33.67 -48.84
N THR A 149 81.44 -33.98 -47.65
CA THR A 149 82.60 -33.36 -46.93
C THR A 149 82.83 -31.84 -46.98
N GLN A 150 82.76 -31.18 -45.81
CA GLN A 150 83.76 -30.27 -45.16
C GLN A 150 83.03 -29.32 -44.18
N LYS A 151 83.29 -29.38 -42.86
CA LYS A 151 84.39 -28.78 -42.08
C LYS A 151 84.14 -27.30 -41.66
N ALA A 152 83.86 -27.18 -40.37
CA ALA A 152 84.30 -26.16 -39.40
C ALA A 152 83.70 -24.73 -39.36
N ALA A 153 83.28 -24.41 -38.12
CA ALA A 153 83.66 -23.23 -37.31
C ALA A 153 82.64 -22.09 -37.11
N GLY A 154 82.24 -21.93 -35.84
CA GLY A 154 81.94 -20.68 -35.12
C GLY A 154 80.66 -19.93 -35.52
N ALA A 155 80.07 -19.03 -34.73
CA ALA A 155 80.15 -18.61 -33.34
C ALA A 155 79.03 -17.53 -33.18
N GLN A 156 78.56 -17.29 -31.95
CA GLN A 156 77.88 -16.06 -31.46
C GLN A 156 76.44 -15.81 -31.95
N ASP A 157 75.43 -15.71 -31.06
CA ASP A 157 75.16 -14.68 -30.04
C ASP A 157 74.75 -13.33 -30.64
N VAL A 158 73.45 -12.99 -30.59
CA VAL A 158 72.88 -11.68 -30.21
C VAL A 158 71.32 -11.69 -30.32
N SER A 159 70.64 -11.25 -29.26
CA SER A 159 69.30 -10.59 -29.33
C SER A 159 69.50 -9.08 -29.71
N PRO A 160 68.52 -8.14 -29.70
CA PRO A 160 67.04 -8.17 -29.60
C PRO A 160 66.34 -7.18 -30.60
N VAL A 161 65.02 -6.94 -30.44
CA VAL A 161 64.27 -5.65 -30.53
C VAL A 161 62.92 -5.73 -31.29
N SER A 162 61.94 -5.07 -30.64
CA SER A 162 60.53 -4.81 -30.91
C SER A 162 60.12 -4.29 -32.30
N SER A 163 58.82 -4.43 -32.61
CA SER A 163 58.04 -3.44 -33.37
C SER A 163 56.57 -3.49 -32.98
N GLU A 164 56.02 -2.32 -32.68
CA GLU A 164 54.59 -1.98 -32.63
C GLU A 164 53.86 -2.32 -33.94
N GLU A 165 52.59 -2.72 -33.85
CA GLU A 165 51.62 -2.31 -34.87
C GLU A 165 50.20 -2.17 -34.27
N ALA A 166 49.66 -0.96 -34.44
CA ALA A 166 48.31 -0.56 -34.11
C ALA A 166 47.32 -1.12 -35.15
N ASN A 167 46.08 -1.40 -34.74
CA ASN A 167 44.98 -1.34 -35.71
C ASN A 167 43.67 -0.85 -35.11
N ASP A 168 43.13 0.15 -35.80
CA ASP A 168 41.90 0.89 -35.58
C ASP A 168 40.65 0.03 -35.83
N ASN A 169 39.58 0.28 -35.07
CA ASN A 169 38.24 -0.08 -35.53
C ASN A 169 37.17 0.94 -35.06
N LYS A 170 37.18 2.12 -35.68
CA LYS A 170 36.06 3.09 -35.66
C LYS A 170 35.04 2.71 -36.72
N GLY A 171 34.06 1.86 -36.39
CA GLY A 171 33.08 1.40 -37.38
C GLY A 171 31.62 1.26 -36.94
N THR A 172 31.31 1.11 -35.65
CA THR A 172 30.01 0.54 -35.23
C THR A 172 29.11 1.45 -34.37
N MET A 173 29.57 2.66 -33.98
CA MET A 173 28.82 3.55 -33.07
C MET A 173 27.89 4.58 -33.75
N LYS A 174 27.27 4.27 -34.91
CA LYS A 174 26.27 5.17 -35.52
C LYS A 174 24.86 4.61 -35.67
N LYS A 175 24.65 3.30 -35.50
CA LYS A 175 23.31 2.69 -35.64
C LYS A 175 22.54 2.55 -34.32
N ALA A 176 23.23 2.50 -33.17
CA ALA A 176 22.58 2.40 -31.86
C ALA A 176 22.02 3.74 -31.33
N ALA A 177 22.62 4.88 -31.71
CA ALA A 177 22.20 6.19 -31.22
C ALA A 177 20.88 6.71 -31.84
N ILE A 178 20.54 6.26 -33.05
CA ILE A 178 19.33 6.69 -33.77
C ILE A 178 18.08 6.01 -33.20
N GLY A 179 18.18 4.73 -32.78
CA GLY A 179 17.06 3.99 -32.18
C GLY A 179 16.62 4.55 -30.82
N ALA A 180 17.56 5.00 -29.99
CA ALA A 180 17.26 5.58 -28.68
C ALA A 180 16.56 6.96 -28.78
N LEU A 181 16.85 7.73 -29.83
CA LEU A 181 16.28 9.07 -30.04
C LEU A 181 14.82 9.02 -30.53
N VAL A 182 14.46 8.00 -31.34
CA VAL A 182 13.08 7.78 -31.79
C VAL A 182 12.19 7.28 -30.65
N LEU A 183 12.71 6.45 -29.74
CA LEU A 183 11.96 5.96 -28.59
C LEU A 183 11.68 7.07 -27.56
N LEU A 184 12.64 7.98 -27.34
CA LEU A 184 12.46 9.14 -26.46
C LEU A 184 11.44 10.15 -27.01
N LEU A 185 11.37 10.34 -28.34
CA LEU A 185 10.35 11.19 -28.98
C LEU A 185 8.93 10.62 -28.84
N LEU A 186 8.76 9.31 -28.93
CA LEU A 186 7.46 8.65 -28.75
C LEU A 186 6.97 8.72 -27.30
N ILE A 187 7.87 8.60 -26.32
CA ILE A 187 7.53 8.73 -24.90
C ILE A 187 7.18 10.19 -24.55
N GLY A 188 7.89 11.18 -25.12
CA GLY A 188 7.58 12.60 -24.95
C GLY A 188 6.21 13.01 -25.52
N ALA A 189 5.83 12.47 -26.69
CA ALA A 189 4.53 12.74 -27.31
C ALA A 189 3.35 12.15 -26.51
N TYR A 190 3.55 10.99 -25.86
CA TYR A 190 2.52 10.36 -25.03
C TYR A 190 2.21 11.18 -23.76
N PHE A 191 3.21 11.88 -23.20
CA PHE A 191 3.03 12.72 -22.02
C PHE A 191 2.42 14.10 -22.33
N MET A 192 2.58 14.61 -23.55
CA MET A 192 2.05 15.91 -23.97
C MET A 192 0.56 15.91 -24.34
N PHE A 193 -0.05 14.75 -24.66
CA PHE A 193 -1.44 14.68 -25.14
C PHE A 193 -2.48 14.18 -24.11
N GLY A 194 -2.06 13.86 -22.88
CA GLY A 194 -2.91 13.20 -21.87
C GLY A 194 -3.70 14.10 -20.92
N LYS A 195 -3.70 15.44 -21.06
CA LYS A 195 -4.47 16.33 -20.18
C LYS A 195 -5.29 17.37 -20.96
N LYS A 196 -6.45 16.95 -21.48
CA LYS A 196 -7.54 17.88 -21.74
C LYS A 196 -8.25 18.17 -20.42
N LYS A 197 -8.02 19.36 -19.87
CA LYS A 197 -8.91 19.96 -18.87
C LYS A 197 -10.10 20.52 -19.62
N GLU A 198 -11.27 19.91 -19.49
CA GLU A 198 -12.52 20.56 -19.83
C GLU A 198 -12.99 21.36 -18.62
N THR A 199 -12.99 22.68 -18.79
CA THR A 199 -13.60 23.64 -17.88
C THR A 199 -15.10 23.68 -18.19
N PRO A 200 -16.01 23.38 -17.26
CA PRO A 200 -17.42 23.70 -17.47
C PRO A 200 -17.64 25.22 -17.26
N PRO A 201 -18.51 25.87 -18.06
CA PRO A 201 -18.77 27.29 -17.94
C PRO A 201 -19.60 27.61 -16.68
N ALA A 202 -19.40 28.82 -16.17
CA ALA A 202 -20.14 29.36 -15.03
C ALA A 202 -21.64 29.50 -15.33
N PRO A 203 -22.52 29.19 -14.36
CA PRO A 203 -23.88 29.73 -14.34
C PRO A 203 -24.00 30.87 -13.33
N GLU A 204 -24.55 31.98 -13.84
CA GLU A 204 -25.01 33.19 -13.14
C GLU A 204 -26.21 32.93 -12.18
N PRO A 205 -26.60 33.91 -11.32
CA PRO A 205 -27.17 33.70 -9.98
C PRO A 205 -28.70 33.46 -9.94
N PRO A 206 -29.31 33.18 -8.76
CA PRO A 206 -30.46 32.29 -8.63
C PRO A 206 -31.79 32.98 -8.94
N LYS A 207 -32.70 32.24 -9.59
CA LYS A 207 -34.12 32.55 -9.61
C LYS A 207 -34.86 31.59 -8.68
N VAL A 208 -35.47 32.17 -7.65
CA VAL A 208 -36.36 31.53 -6.69
C VAL A 208 -37.66 31.18 -7.40
N GLU A 209 -37.99 29.89 -7.52
CA GLU A 209 -39.38 29.44 -7.66
C GLU A 209 -39.61 28.13 -6.89
N THR A 210 -40.54 28.24 -5.94
CA THR A 210 -41.10 27.22 -5.06
C THR A 210 -41.93 26.22 -5.88
N THR A 211 -41.69 24.90 -5.82
CA THR A 211 -42.75 23.92 -6.09
C THR A 211 -42.49 22.59 -5.38
N THR A 212 -43.57 22.11 -4.77
CA THR A 212 -43.84 20.95 -3.93
C THR A 212 -43.45 19.56 -4.47
N GLU A 213 -43.30 18.64 -3.50
CA GLU A 213 -43.28 17.17 -3.59
C GLU A 213 -44.03 16.55 -4.78
N THR A 214 -43.48 15.50 -5.40
CA THR A 214 -43.83 14.07 -5.20
C THR A 214 -43.26 13.20 -6.34
N LYS A 215 -42.81 11.99 -6.00
CA LYS A 215 -42.88 10.73 -6.79
C LYS A 215 -41.61 10.22 -7.52
N THR A 216 -40.95 9.30 -6.82
CA THR A 216 -40.66 7.91 -7.24
C THR A 216 -39.68 7.63 -8.38
N GLY A 217 -38.52 7.08 -8.00
CA GLY A 217 -38.07 5.76 -8.45
C GLY A 217 -37.58 5.63 -9.89
N ALA A 218 -36.33 6.06 -10.15
CA ALA A 218 -35.51 5.57 -11.27
C ALA A 218 -34.05 6.03 -11.10
N LYS A 219 -33.38 5.59 -10.03
CA LYS A 219 -31.92 5.82 -9.87
C LYS A 219 -31.33 4.80 -8.90
N THR A 220 -31.28 3.51 -9.26
CA THR A 220 -30.88 2.50 -8.25
C THR A 220 -30.32 1.16 -8.74
N GLU A 221 -29.81 1.04 -9.96
CA GLU A 221 -29.11 -0.20 -10.38
C GLU A 221 -27.69 0.07 -10.88
N THR A 222 -27.48 1.08 -11.71
CA THR A 222 -26.16 1.41 -12.25
C THR A 222 -25.18 1.91 -11.18
N ASP A 223 -25.66 2.73 -10.24
CA ASP A 223 -24.84 3.22 -9.12
C ASP A 223 -24.52 2.12 -8.10
N LYS A 224 -25.40 1.12 -7.95
CA LYS A 224 -25.19 -0.04 -7.06
C LYS A 224 -24.18 -1.03 -7.66
N ALA A 225 -24.28 -1.30 -8.96
CA ALA A 225 -23.35 -2.17 -9.68
C ALA A 225 -21.95 -1.55 -9.79
N ALA A 226 -21.84 -0.24 -10.04
CA ALA A 226 -20.56 0.47 -10.06
C ALA A 226 -19.88 0.45 -8.68
N ASN A 227 -20.66 0.60 -7.61
CA ASN A 227 -20.15 0.53 -6.23
C ASN A 227 -19.75 -0.89 -5.83
N GLN A 228 -20.44 -1.91 -6.35
CA GLN A 228 -20.07 -3.32 -6.16
C GLN A 228 -18.78 -3.69 -6.90
N ALA A 229 -18.63 -3.30 -8.17
CA ALA A 229 -17.41 -3.53 -8.93
C ALA A 229 -16.19 -2.83 -8.29
N ALA A 230 -16.38 -1.61 -7.78
CA ALA A 230 -15.34 -0.91 -7.01
C ALA A 230 -14.97 -1.64 -5.71
N ARG A 231 -15.95 -2.24 -5.02
CA ARG A 231 -15.73 -3.03 -3.81
C ARG A 231 -14.97 -4.33 -4.10
N GLU A 232 -15.29 -5.02 -5.19
CA GLU A 232 -14.61 -6.24 -5.64
C GLU A 232 -13.16 -5.97 -6.07
N ALA A 233 -12.92 -4.88 -6.81
CA ALA A 233 -11.58 -4.47 -7.19
C ALA A 233 -10.70 -4.16 -5.96
N LYS A 234 -11.25 -3.43 -4.98
CA LYS A 234 -10.54 -3.17 -3.71
C LYS A 234 -10.30 -4.43 -2.89
N LEU A 235 -11.22 -5.40 -2.89
CA LEU A 235 -11.04 -6.67 -2.20
C LEU A 235 -9.85 -7.46 -2.79
N LYS A 236 -9.69 -7.42 -4.11
CA LYS A 236 -8.58 -8.07 -4.82
C LYS A 236 -7.24 -7.40 -4.53
N GLU A 237 -7.19 -6.07 -4.60
CA GLU A 237 -6.01 -5.29 -4.20
C GLU A 237 -5.61 -5.63 -2.76
N TYR A 238 -6.59 -5.69 -1.86
CA TYR A 238 -6.35 -6.03 -0.47
C TYR A 238 -5.79 -7.45 -0.30
N ALA A 239 -6.34 -8.46 -0.99
CA ALA A 239 -5.79 -9.81 -0.97
C ALA A 239 -4.31 -9.86 -1.42
N GLU A 240 -3.94 -9.06 -2.43
CA GLU A 240 -2.54 -8.93 -2.86
C GLU A 240 -1.67 -8.26 -1.79
N THR A 241 -2.17 -7.23 -1.09
CA THR A 241 -1.44 -6.61 0.02
C THR A 241 -1.21 -7.58 1.18
N VAL A 242 -2.20 -8.40 1.55
CA VAL A 242 -2.07 -9.43 2.60
C VAL A 242 -1.02 -10.46 2.19
N LYS A 243 -1.06 -10.90 0.93
CA LYS A 243 -0.09 -11.85 0.38
C LYS A 243 1.34 -11.28 0.42
N ALA A 244 1.52 -10.02 0.00
CA ALA A 244 2.82 -9.34 0.04
C ALA A 244 3.33 -9.18 1.49
N ALA A 245 2.46 -8.79 2.42
CA ALA A 245 2.80 -8.69 3.84
C ALA A 245 3.22 -10.05 4.43
N ASN A 246 2.51 -11.13 4.09
CA ASN A 246 2.86 -12.48 4.53
C ASN A 246 4.19 -12.95 3.95
N ALA A 247 4.48 -12.66 2.68
CA ALA A 247 5.76 -12.97 2.06
C ALA A 247 6.92 -12.25 2.77
N LYS A 248 6.74 -10.97 3.13
CA LYS A 248 7.72 -10.21 3.90
C LYS A 248 7.93 -10.81 5.31
N LYS A 249 6.84 -11.10 6.04
CA LYS A 249 6.90 -11.75 7.36
C LYS A 249 7.63 -13.09 7.29
N LYS A 250 7.43 -13.86 6.22
CA LYS A 250 8.12 -15.13 5.97
C LYS A 250 9.63 -14.95 5.81
N GLN A 251 10.07 -13.98 5.01
CA GLN A 251 11.49 -13.63 4.86
C GLN A 251 12.12 -13.20 6.18
N GLU A 252 11.45 -12.31 6.93
CA GLU A 252 11.90 -11.85 8.25
C GLU A 252 11.96 -12.99 9.27
N ALA A 253 11.00 -13.92 9.24
CA ALA A 253 10.97 -15.10 10.09
C ALA A 253 12.14 -16.05 9.82
N THR A 254 12.50 -16.25 8.54
CA THR A 254 13.67 -17.05 8.14
C THR A 254 14.98 -16.39 8.56
N ALA A 255 15.08 -15.08 8.37
CA ALA A 255 16.26 -14.32 8.78
C ALA A 255 16.44 -14.30 10.30
N GLY A 256 15.34 -14.15 11.05
CA GLY A 256 15.34 -14.09 12.51
C GLY A 256 15.19 -15.44 13.21
N GLU A 257 15.07 -16.54 12.47
CA GLU A 257 14.80 -17.90 12.98
C GLU A 257 13.61 -17.95 13.96
N LYS A 258 12.48 -17.40 13.52
CA LYS A 258 11.24 -17.28 14.31
C LYS A 258 10.10 -18.12 13.73
N LEU A 259 9.17 -18.51 14.60
CA LEU A 259 7.87 -19.02 14.21
C LEU A 259 6.92 -17.83 14.06
N VAL A 260 6.19 -17.73 12.95
CA VAL A 260 5.23 -16.65 12.69
C VAL A 260 3.89 -17.20 12.25
N PHE A 261 2.81 -16.50 12.59
CA PHE A 261 1.46 -16.80 12.09
C PHE A 261 1.14 -15.89 10.91
N LEU A 262 0.89 -16.49 9.74
CA LEU A 262 0.57 -15.82 8.49
C LEU A 262 -0.94 -15.87 8.29
N VAL A 263 -1.57 -14.71 8.32
CA VAL A 263 -3.04 -14.58 8.31
C VAL A 263 -3.50 -14.41 6.87
N GLU A 264 -4.47 -15.22 6.46
CA GLU A 264 -5.01 -15.18 5.11
C GLU A 264 -6.38 -14.51 5.05
N ASN A 265 -7.20 -14.71 6.08
CA ASN A 265 -8.59 -14.28 6.05
C ASN A 265 -9.13 -14.05 7.46
N VAL A 266 -10.03 -13.07 7.59
CA VAL A 266 -10.76 -12.77 8.82
C VAL A 266 -12.24 -12.62 8.47
N GLN A 267 -13.10 -13.36 9.17
CA GLN A 267 -14.53 -13.40 8.90
C GLN A 267 -15.34 -13.28 10.17
N ARG A 268 -16.51 -12.63 10.06
CA ARG A 268 -17.52 -12.63 11.11
C ARG A 268 -18.31 -13.93 11.07
N LYS A 269 -18.39 -14.64 12.19
CA LYS A 269 -19.29 -15.77 12.44
C LYS A 269 -20.25 -15.41 13.57
N GLY A 270 -21.37 -14.77 13.22
CA GLY A 270 -22.30 -14.26 14.23
C GLY A 270 -21.64 -13.17 15.08
N LYS A 271 -21.48 -13.42 16.38
CA LYS A 271 -20.79 -12.52 17.33
C LYS A 271 -19.29 -12.80 17.45
N ASP A 272 -18.81 -13.85 16.79
CA ASP A 272 -17.44 -14.33 16.92
C ASP A 272 -16.61 -13.95 15.69
N LEU A 273 -15.32 -13.74 15.91
CA LEU A 273 -14.38 -13.46 14.84
C LEU A 273 -13.59 -14.72 14.53
N ALA A 274 -13.63 -15.19 13.29
CA ALA A 274 -12.86 -16.33 12.81
C ALA A 274 -11.66 -15.83 12.00
N ILE A 275 -10.46 -16.16 12.44
CA ILE A 275 -9.19 -15.79 11.79
C ILE A 275 -8.57 -17.05 11.23
N SER A 276 -8.41 -17.09 9.91
CA SER A 276 -7.79 -18.20 9.21
C SER A 276 -6.37 -17.84 8.77
N GLY A 277 -5.44 -18.75 9.00
CA GLY A 277 -4.04 -18.58 8.67
C GLY A 277 -3.24 -19.85 8.89
N HIS A 278 -1.93 -19.79 8.69
CA HIS A 278 -1.01 -20.91 8.91
C HIS A 278 0.24 -20.44 9.63
N PHE A 279 0.90 -21.33 10.36
CA PHE A 279 2.20 -21.06 10.95
C PHE A 279 3.31 -21.33 9.94
N TYR A 280 4.30 -20.46 9.89
CA TYR A 280 5.54 -20.69 9.15
C TYR A 280 6.71 -20.85 10.11
N ASN A 281 7.42 -21.97 9.98
CA ASN A 281 8.62 -22.26 10.76
C ASN A 281 9.87 -21.67 10.10
N GLY A 282 10.26 -20.46 10.48
CA GLY A 282 11.52 -19.85 10.05
C GLY A 282 12.78 -20.45 10.70
N LYS A 283 12.66 -21.40 11.64
CA LYS A 283 13.82 -22.01 12.29
C LYS A 283 14.48 -23.03 11.37
N LYS A 284 15.81 -23.01 11.32
CA LYS A 284 16.59 -23.90 10.44
C LYS A 284 16.82 -25.30 11.01
N ASN A 285 16.91 -25.41 12.34
CA ASN A 285 17.34 -26.65 13.02
C ASN A 285 16.33 -27.18 14.04
N ARG A 286 15.08 -26.71 13.99
CA ARG A 286 14.03 -27.17 14.92
C ARG A 286 12.75 -27.51 14.18
N THR A 287 12.17 -28.65 14.53
CA THR A 287 10.83 -29.04 14.11
C THR A 287 9.85 -28.60 15.19
N ILE A 288 8.82 -27.86 14.82
CA ILE A 288 7.77 -27.43 15.77
C ILE A 288 6.71 -28.51 15.84
N ILE A 289 6.44 -29.02 17.04
CA ILE A 289 5.43 -30.07 17.26
C ILE A 289 4.11 -29.52 17.77
N SER A 290 4.16 -28.39 18.49
CA SER A 290 2.97 -27.74 19.05
C SER A 290 3.15 -26.23 19.16
N VAL A 291 2.03 -25.51 19.08
CA VAL A 291 1.89 -24.11 19.52
C VAL A 291 0.89 -24.11 20.65
N LYS A 292 1.30 -23.69 21.84
CA LYS A 292 0.48 -23.73 23.06
C LYS A 292 -0.36 -22.48 23.23
N ALA A 293 0.21 -21.32 22.89
CA ALA A 293 -0.44 -20.04 23.05
C ALA A 293 0.17 -19.00 22.11
N MET A 294 -0.58 -17.94 21.84
CA MET A 294 -0.10 -16.73 21.19
C MET A 294 -0.97 -15.54 21.60
N GLU A 295 -0.44 -14.33 21.44
CA GLU A 295 -1.21 -13.11 21.57
C GLU A 295 -1.47 -12.51 20.18
N LEU A 296 -2.65 -11.92 20.01
CA LEU A 296 -3.07 -11.31 18.75
C LEU A 296 -3.36 -9.82 18.93
N ASP A 297 -2.79 -9.01 18.05
CA ASP A 297 -3.22 -7.65 17.79
C ASP A 297 -4.08 -7.63 16.52
N ILE A 298 -5.29 -7.07 16.63
CA ILE A 298 -6.30 -7.06 15.57
C ILE A 298 -6.78 -5.64 15.35
N ALA A 299 -6.65 -5.17 14.10
CA ALA A 299 -7.33 -3.99 13.62
C ALA A 299 -8.25 -4.36 12.45
N LEU A 300 -9.54 -4.07 12.56
CA LEU A 300 -10.52 -4.24 11.48
C LEU A 300 -10.95 -2.86 10.98
N ARG A 301 -11.11 -2.76 9.66
CA ARG A 301 -11.48 -1.52 8.98
C ARG A 301 -12.62 -1.77 8.01
N ASP A 302 -13.56 -0.84 8.00
CA ASP A 302 -14.51 -0.64 6.91
C ASP A 302 -13.97 0.45 6.00
N MET A 303 -13.44 0.04 4.86
CA MET A 303 -12.66 0.88 3.95
C MET A 303 -11.46 1.48 4.71
N ASP A 304 -11.49 2.78 4.98
CA ASP A 304 -10.44 3.49 5.71
C ASP A 304 -10.81 3.77 7.18
N LYS A 305 -12.03 3.42 7.58
CA LYS A 305 -12.53 3.67 8.93
C LYS A 305 -12.26 2.47 9.83
N GLU A 306 -11.55 2.71 10.91
CA GLU A 306 -11.34 1.71 11.96
C GLU A 306 -12.66 1.38 12.67
N VAL A 307 -12.99 0.10 12.71
CA VAL A 307 -14.21 -0.44 13.37
C VAL A 307 -13.88 -1.33 14.56
N LEU A 308 -12.68 -1.90 14.61
CA LEU A 308 -12.17 -2.63 15.77
C LEU A 308 -10.66 -2.43 15.86
N ASN A 309 -10.14 -2.21 17.07
CA ASN A 309 -8.71 -2.21 17.35
C ASN A 309 -8.48 -2.74 18.75
N GLU A 310 -8.09 -4.00 18.81
CA GLU A 310 -7.83 -4.70 20.05
C GLU A 310 -6.41 -5.24 20.03
N LYS A 311 -5.77 -5.21 21.19
CA LYS A 311 -4.38 -5.63 21.36
C LYS A 311 -4.24 -6.68 22.44
N ASN A 312 -3.19 -7.49 22.34
CA ASN A 312 -2.84 -8.52 23.32
C ASN A 312 -4.01 -9.49 23.61
N ILE A 313 -4.76 -9.88 22.57
CA ILE A 313 -5.82 -10.87 22.70
C ILE A 313 -5.17 -12.24 22.90
N LYS A 314 -5.31 -12.79 24.10
CA LYS A 314 -4.74 -14.09 24.46
C LYS A 314 -5.49 -15.22 23.77
N CYS A 315 -4.79 -15.96 22.92
CA CYS A 315 -5.26 -17.20 22.32
C CYS A 315 -4.59 -18.38 23.01
N THR A 316 -5.32 -19.06 23.90
CA THR A 316 -4.87 -20.26 24.63
C THR A 316 -5.19 -21.56 23.90
N LYS A 317 -5.69 -21.48 22.66
CA LYS A 317 -5.94 -22.65 21.82
C LYS A 317 -4.61 -23.31 21.47
N SER A 318 -4.43 -24.54 21.94
CA SER A 318 -3.27 -25.34 21.59
C SER A 318 -3.44 -25.99 20.22
N PHE A 319 -2.45 -25.83 19.36
CA PHE A 319 -2.33 -26.50 18.07
C PHE A 319 -1.26 -27.58 18.20
N THR A 320 -1.66 -28.85 18.21
CA THR A 320 -0.77 -30.00 18.42
C THR A 320 -0.70 -30.88 17.17
N GLY A 321 0.36 -31.67 17.03
CA GLY A 321 0.49 -32.67 15.96
C GLY A 321 0.79 -32.07 14.57
N MET A 322 1.38 -30.87 14.53
CA MET A 322 1.65 -30.16 13.26
C MET A 322 2.95 -30.59 12.58
N GLU A 323 3.87 -31.26 13.29
CA GLU A 323 5.21 -31.68 12.82
C GLU A 323 5.84 -30.75 11.76
N LEU A 324 5.95 -29.48 12.12
CA LEU A 324 6.34 -28.42 11.19
C LEU A 324 7.86 -28.39 11.04
N LYS A 325 8.36 -28.96 9.95
CA LYS A 325 9.80 -29.01 9.66
C LYS A 325 10.37 -27.60 9.44
N PRO A 326 11.70 -27.44 9.51
CA PRO A 326 12.36 -26.21 9.13
C PRO A 326 11.90 -25.67 7.78
N LEU A 327 11.63 -24.37 7.74
CA LEU A 327 11.23 -23.62 6.55
C LEU A 327 9.93 -24.11 5.89
N GLN A 328 9.04 -24.72 6.66
CA GLN A 328 7.75 -25.24 6.19
C GLN A 328 6.56 -24.44 6.74
N ASP A 329 5.46 -24.44 5.97
CA ASP A 329 4.15 -23.92 6.37
C ASP A 329 3.26 -25.03 6.96
N SER A 330 2.45 -24.69 7.97
CA SER A 330 1.47 -25.60 8.56
C SER A 330 0.24 -25.72 7.64
N PRO A 331 -0.63 -26.72 7.89
CA PRO A 331 -1.99 -26.67 7.37
C PRO A 331 -2.69 -25.37 7.79
N MET A 332 -3.72 -24.98 7.03
CA MET A 332 -4.56 -23.84 7.40
C MET A 332 -5.33 -24.14 8.69
N LEU A 333 -5.30 -23.18 9.60
CA LEU A 333 -5.90 -23.24 10.92
C LEU A 333 -6.87 -22.07 11.08
N THR A 334 -7.89 -22.29 11.90
CA THR A 334 -8.83 -21.23 12.29
C THR A 334 -8.80 -21.01 13.80
N VAL A 335 -8.56 -19.76 14.17
CA VAL A 335 -8.67 -19.22 15.52
C VAL A 335 -10.03 -18.55 15.62
N GLU A 336 -10.82 -18.91 16.63
CA GLU A 336 -12.11 -18.29 16.88
C GLU A 336 -11.99 -17.43 18.14
N LEU A 337 -12.41 -16.17 18.02
CA LEU A 337 -12.39 -15.18 19.08
C LEU A 337 -13.83 -14.84 19.47
N PRO A 338 -14.33 -15.43 20.57
CA PRO A 338 -15.74 -15.33 20.92
C PRO A 338 -16.11 -13.90 21.35
N GLY A 339 -17.23 -13.39 20.85
CA GLY A 339 -17.74 -12.05 21.19
C GLY A 339 -16.88 -10.88 20.72
N LYS A 340 -15.90 -11.12 19.83
CA LYS A 340 -14.98 -10.09 19.31
C LYS A 340 -15.36 -9.53 17.94
N ALA A 341 -16.44 -10.00 17.33
CA ALA A 341 -16.86 -9.46 16.04
C ALA A 341 -17.58 -8.12 16.21
N PRO A 342 -17.21 -7.09 15.42
CA PRO A 342 -17.96 -5.84 15.38
C PRO A 342 -19.33 -6.03 14.72
N GLU A 343 -20.30 -5.19 15.11
CA GLU A 343 -21.60 -5.11 14.44
C GLU A 343 -21.50 -4.50 13.05
N ALA A 344 -20.58 -3.54 12.88
CA ALA A 344 -20.25 -2.93 11.61
C ALA A 344 -19.64 -3.94 10.62
N GLU A 345 -19.90 -3.73 9.32
CA GLU A 345 -19.18 -4.45 8.27
C GLU A 345 -17.69 -4.09 8.30
N PHE A 346 -16.85 -5.00 7.82
CA PHE A 346 -15.43 -4.73 7.59
C PHE A 346 -14.99 -5.45 6.33
N ASN A 347 -14.02 -4.88 5.62
CA ASN A 347 -13.46 -5.41 4.38
C ASN A 347 -11.93 -5.42 4.38
N ASN A 348 -11.31 -4.88 5.42
CA ASN A 348 -9.87 -4.83 5.59
C ASN A 348 -9.52 -5.21 7.03
N PHE A 349 -8.45 -5.98 7.20
CA PHE A 349 -7.92 -6.37 8.50
C PHE A 349 -6.39 -6.21 8.57
N THR A 350 -5.89 -5.99 9.77
CA THR A 350 -4.50 -6.22 10.13
C THR A 350 -4.51 -7.13 11.33
N VAL A 351 -3.87 -8.28 11.20
CA VAL A 351 -3.70 -9.21 12.32
C VAL A 351 -2.22 -9.53 12.46
N THR A 352 -1.72 -9.35 13.67
CA THR A 352 -0.34 -9.68 14.03
C THR A 352 -0.37 -10.61 15.22
N ALA A 353 0.34 -11.73 15.11
CA ALA A 353 0.58 -12.62 16.23
C ALA A 353 1.96 -12.34 16.83
N HIS A 354 2.02 -12.23 18.15
CA HIS A 354 3.23 -12.08 18.93
C HIS A 354 3.20 -13.01 20.14
N ASP A 355 4.32 -13.09 20.85
CA ASP A 355 4.50 -13.96 22.02
C ASP A 355 4.03 -15.41 21.80
N VAL A 356 4.33 -15.93 20.61
CA VAL A 356 3.97 -17.28 20.20
C VAL A 356 4.77 -18.29 21.03
N HIS A 357 4.09 -18.99 21.93
CA HIS A 357 4.67 -20.05 22.76
C HIS A 357 4.52 -21.40 22.05
N TRP A 358 5.63 -22.06 21.77
CA TRP A 358 5.69 -23.30 20.98
C TRP A 358 6.62 -24.32 21.61
N GLU A 359 6.40 -25.59 21.27
CA GLU A 359 7.32 -26.69 21.58
C GLU A 359 7.87 -27.27 20.29
N GLY A 360 9.13 -27.68 20.34
CA GLY A 360 9.79 -28.27 19.20
C GLY A 360 10.94 -29.15 19.62
N ILE A 361 11.31 -30.04 18.71
CA ILE A 361 12.42 -30.98 18.88
C ILE A 361 13.58 -30.46 18.01
N GLY A 362 14.76 -30.37 18.61
CA GLY A 362 15.99 -30.05 17.89
C GLY A 362 16.55 -31.30 17.21
N LYS A 363 17.21 -31.11 16.08
CA LYS A 363 18.16 -32.11 15.57
C LYS A 363 19.49 -31.99 16.29
#